data_AF-A0A8H7ZRC7-F1
#
_entry.id   AF-A0A8H7ZRC7-F1
#
_cell.length_a   1.000
_cell.length_b   1.000
_cell.length_c   1.000
_cell.angle_alpha   90.00
_cell.angle_beta   90.00
_cell.angle_gamma   90.00
#
_symmetry.space_group_name_H-M   'P 1'
#
loop_
_entity.id
_entity.type
_entity.pdbx_description
1 polymer ?
#
loop_
_entity_poly.entity_id
_entity_poly.type
_entity_poly.pdbx_seq_one_letter_code
_entity_poly.pdbx_strand_id
1 'polypeptide(L)'
;GAFHLAVQAQIAVVPVVFASYEAVYDSSTKFFPGGTITPIPTKGMTADDVDELTELVYRRMLTALRGISAPPAGRAADVGVEGNGSGAATAQNGTKAE
;
A
#
# COMPACT_ATOMS: atom_id res chain seq x y z
N GLY A 1 -3.51 -4.11 27.55
CA GLY A 1 -3.08 -3.43 26.31
C GLY A 1 -4.24 -2.65 25.69
N ALA A 2 -4.01 -1.91 24.59
CA ALA A 2 -5.02 -1.04 23.99
C ALA A 2 -6.30 -1.79 23.55
N PHE A 3 -6.18 -3.00 22.98
CA PHE A 3 -7.34 -3.81 22.59
C PHE A 3 -8.20 -4.25 23.78
N HIS A 4 -7.57 -4.61 24.90
CA HIS A 4 -8.30 -4.92 26.13
C HIS A 4 -9.10 -3.70 26.63
N LEU A 5 -8.53 -2.48 26.54
CA LEU A 5 -9.25 -1.25 26.90
C LEU A 5 -10.42 -0.98 25.94
N ALA A 6 -10.20 -1.16 24.64
CA ALA A 6 -11.25 -0.97 23.63
C ALA A 6 -12.43 -1.93 23.86
N VAL A 7 -12.16 -3.19 24.22
CA VAL A 7 -13.19 -4.17 24.57
C VAL A 7 -13.85 -3.81 25.91
N GLN A 8 -13.11 -3.52 26.97
CA GLN A 8 -13.70 -3.17 28.27
C GLN A 8 -14.59 -1.92 28.20
N ALA A 9 -14.16 -0.90 27.48
CA ALA A 9 -14.93 0.33 27.27
C ALA A 9 -15.99 0.20 26.16
N GLN A 10 -16.01 -0.92 25.43
CA GLN A 10 -16.90 -1.16 24.28
C GLN A 10 -16.78 -0.05 23.21
N ILE A 11 -15.55 0.44 23.01
CA ILE A 11 -15.20 1.47 22.03
C ILE A 11 -14.63 0.79 20.77
N ALA A 12 -15.13 1.19 19.60
CA ALA A 12 -14.69 0.65 18.33
C ALA A 12 -13.21 0.95 18.04
N VAL A 13 -12.53 0.01 17.40
CA VAL A 13 -11.13 0.16 17.00
C VAL A 13 -11.06 0.60 15.53
N VAL A 14 -10.26 1.61 15.22
CA VAL A 14 -10.05 2.09 13.84
C VAL A 14 -8.65 1.66 13.37
N PRO A 15 -8.53 0.69 12.44
CA PRO A 15 -7.25 0.34 11.83
C PRO A 15 -6.79 1.44 10.86
N VAL A 16 -5.55 1.90 11.00
CA VAL A 16 -4.93 2.87 10.09
C VAL A 16 -3.54 2.37 9.70
N VAL A 17 -3.23 2.39 8.40
CA VAL A 17 -1.95 1.95 7.86
C VAL A 17 -1.50 2.86 6.72
N PHE A 18 -0.19 3.10 6.65
CA PHE A 18 0.45 3.91 5.62
C PHE A 18 1.65 3.14 5.06
N ALA A 19 1.80 3.10 3.74
CA ALA A 19 3.02 2.57 3.11
C ALA A 19 4.17 3.59 3.16
N SER A 20 3.84 4.87 2.98
CA SER A 20 4.69 6.03 3.20
C SER A 20 3.83 7.20 3.65
N TYR A 21 4.37 8.06 4.50
CA TYR A 21 3.68 9.29 4.94
C TYR A 21 3.64 10.36 3.86
N GLU A 22 4.57 10.36 2.90
CA GLU A 22 4.66 11.38 1.84
C GLU A 22 3.40 11.45 0.97
N ALA A 23 2.71 10.31 0.76
CA ALA A 23 1.52 10.25 -0.08
C ALA A 23 0.29 10.91 0.55
N VAL A 24 0.29 11.11 1.88
CA VAL A 24 -0.89 11.51 2.64
C VAL A 24 -0.66 12.71 3.54
N TYR A 25 0.59 13.09 3.80
CA TYR A 25 0.92 14.16 4.72
C TYR A 25 2.08 15.01 4.20
N ASP A 26 1.82 16.29 3.98
CA ASP A 26 2.85 17.28 3.73
C ASP A 26 3.26 17.94 5.05
N SER A 27 4.49 17.69 5.50
CA SER A 27 5.01 18.22 6.74
C SER A 27 5.21 19.74 6.72
N SER A 28 5.42 20.34 5.55
CA SER A 28 5.65 21.79 5.41
C SER A 28 4.35 22.57 5.58
N THR A 29 3.26 22.07 4.98
CA THR A 29 1.94 22.71 5.07
C THR A 29 1.08 22.16 6.22
N LYS A 30 1.54 21.08 6.88
CA LYS A 30 0.78 20.30 7.88
C LYS A 30 -0.58 19.85 7.35
N PHE A 31 -0.65 19.61 6.04
CA PHE A 31 -1.89 19.28 5.36
C PHE A 31 -2.05 17.76 5.27
N PHE A 32 -3.22 17.28 5.68
CA PHE A 32 -3.68 15.91 5.52
C PHE A 32 -5.02 15.98 4.78
N PRO A 33 -5.14 15.39 3.56
CA PRO A 33 -6.34 15.52 2.74
C PRO A 33 -7.55 14.77 3.31
N GLY A 34 -7.41 14.11 4.47
CA GLY A 34 -8.47 13.30 5.06
C GLY A 34 -8.52 11.91 4.46
N GLY A 35 -9.47 11.11 4.95
CA GLY A 35 -9.72 9.77 4.46
C GLY A 35 -10.97 9.20 5.11
N THR A 36 -11.54 8.17 4.49
CA THR A 36 -12.65 7.43 5.09
C THR A 36 -12.08 6.35 5.98
N ILE A 37 -12.46 6.35 7.26
CA ILE A 37 -12.08 5.34 8.23
C ILE A 37 -13.18 4.28 8.36
N THR A 38 -12.78 3.00 8.51
CA THR A 38 -13.72 1.88 8.71
C THR A 38 -13.54 1.29 10.11
N PRO A 39 -14.39 1.65 11.08
CA PRO A 39 -14.30 1.12 12.44
C PRO A 39 -14.60 -0.38 12.53
N ILE A 40 -13.98 -1.05 13.48
CA ILE A 40 -14.29 -2.42 13.90
C ILE A 40 -15.02 -2.32 15.24
N PRO A 41 -16.31 -2.67 15.31
CA PRO A 41 -17.08 -2.61 16.54
C PRO A 41 -16.57 -3.65 17.54
N THR A 42 -16.51 -3.27 18.82
CA THR A 42 -16.19 -4.14 19.95
C THR A 42 -17.41 -4.46 20.83
N LYS A 43 -18.60 -3.99 20.42
CA LYS A 43 -19.83 -4.15 21.17
C LYS A 43 -20.19 -5.64 21.32
N GLY A 44 -20.33 -6.09 22.55
CA GLY A 44 -20.61 -7.47 22.91
C GLY A 44 -19.37 -8.38 22.99
N MET A 45 -18.17 -7.87 22.69
CA MET A 45 -16.93 -8.63 22.86
C MET A 45 -16.51 -8.68 24.33
N THR A 46 -15.75 -9.72 24.67
CA THR A 46 -15.18 -10.02 25.99
C THR A 46 -13.66 -10.11 25.92
N ALA A 47 -13.01 -10.24 27.07
CA ALA A 47 -11.55 -10.34 27.14
C ALA A 47 -11.00 -11.54 26.35
N ASP A 48 -11.79 -12.62 26.23
CA ASP A 48 -11.42 -13.84 25.51
C ASP A 48 -11.38 -13.61 23.98
N ASP A 49 -12.11 -12.61 23.48
CA ASP A 49 -12.18 -12.27 22.05
C ASP A 49 -11.01 -11.37 21.59
N VAL A 50 -10.15 -10.92 22.52
CA VAL A 50 -9.12 -9.90 22.21
C VAL A 50 -8.06 -10.41 21.24
N ASP A 51 -7.68 -11.69 21.33
CA ASP A 51 -6.69 -12.27 20.42
C ASP A 51 -7.24 -12.32 18.99
N GLU A 52 -8.50 -12.71 18.82
CA GLU A 52 -9.18 -12.71 17.52
C GLU A 52 -9.35 -11.28 16.98
N LEU A 53 -9.73 -10.32 17.82
CA LEU A 53 -9.83 -8.91 17.44
C LEU A 53 -8.49 -8.38 16.94
N THR A 54 -7.39 -8.73 17.62
CA THR A 54 -6.03 -8.29 17.26
C THR A 54 -5.64 -8.85 15.89
N GLU A 55 -5.86 -10.15 15.66
CA GLU A 55 -5.56 -10.79 14.38
C GLU A 55 -6.44 -10.27 13.23
N LEU A 56 -7.72 -9.97 13.50
CA LEU A 56 -8.61 -9.33 12.55
C LEU A 56 -8.09 -7.95 12.13
N VAL A 57 -7.71 -7.11 13.10
CA VAL A 57 -7.18 -5.77 12.86
C VAL A 57 -5.89 -5.86 12.04
N TYR A 58 -4.99 -6.78 12.39
CA TYR A 58 -3.76 -7.03 11.66
C TYR A 58 -4.01 -7.42 10.20
N ARG A 59 -4.87 -8.43 9.94
CA ARG A 59 -5.19 -8.88 8.58
C ARG A 59 -5.81 -7.79 7.72
N ARG A 60 -6.69 -6.96 8.28
CA ARG A 60 -7.28 -5.81 7.57
C ARG A 60 -6.21 -4.79 7.18
N MET A 61 -5.33 -4.43 8.11
CA MET A 61 -4.22 -3.51 7.83
C MET A 61 -3.25 -4.09 6.80
N LEU A 62 -2.90 -5.37 6.89
CA LEU A 62 -1.99 -6.02 5.95
C LEU A 62 -2.58 -6.07 4.53
N THR A 63 -3.87 -6.37 4.41
CA THR A 63 -4.58 -6.37 3.12
C THR A 63 -4.58 -4.97 2.50
N ALA A 64 -4.92 -3.95 3.29
CA ALA A 64 -4.87 -2.56 2.85
C ALA A 64 -3.46 -2.13 2.44
N LEU A 65 -2.45 -2.47 3.24
CA LEU A 65 -1.05 -2.17 2.97
C LEU A 65 -0.61 -2.74 1.62
N ARG A 66 -0.91 -4.02 1.36
CA ARG A 66 -0.59 -4.67 0.07
C ARG A 66 -1.30 -4.00 -1.11
N GLY A 67 -2.52 -3.51 -0.91
CA GLY A 67 -3.26 -2.76 -1.92
C GLY A 67 -2.61 -1.42 -2.25
N ILE A 68 -2.13 -0.68 -1.24
CA ILE A 68 -1.49 0.64 -1.43
C ILE A 68 -0.01 0.56 -1.80
N SER A 69 0.66 -0.56 -1.56
CA SER A 69 2.09 -0.75 -1.87
C SER A 69 2.35 -1.39 -3.23
N ALA A 70 1.31 -1.85 -3.94
CA ALA A 70 1.46 -2.39 -5.28
C ALA A 70 2.01 -1.30 -6.23
N PRO A 71 3.06 -1.59 -7.02
CA PRO A 71 3.54 -0.63 -8.02
C PRO A 71 2.40 -0.29 -8.98
N PRO A 72 2.25 0.98 -9.39
CA PRO A 72 1.25 1.35 -10.38
C PRO A 72 1.45 0.50 -11.62
N ALA A 73 0.37 -0.02 -12.19
CA ALA A 73 0.35 -1.02 -13.26
C ALA A 73 1.09 -0.63 -14.57
N GLY A 74 1.80 0.51 -14.60
CA GLY A 74 2.58 1.00 -15.72
C GLY A 74 4.10 1.09 -15.52
N ARG A 75 4.67 0.68 -14.36
CA ARG A 75 6.13 0.85 -14.09
C ARG A 75 6.96 -0.45 -14.14
N ALA A 76 6.37 -1.56 -14.57
CA ALA A 76 7.08 -2.85 -14.64
C ALA A 76 7.82 -3.09 -15.98
N ALA A 77 7.89 -2.11 -16.88
CA ALA A 77 8.36 -2.33 -18.25
C ALA A 77 9.67 -1.60 -18.66
N ASP A 78 10.33 -0.82 -17.79
CA ASP A 78 11.50 -0.01 -18.22
C ASP A 78 12.85 -0.34 -17.55
N VAL A 79 13.01 -1.47 -16.87
CA VAL A 79 14.35 -1.90 -16.44
C VAL A 79 15.07 -2.62 -17.59
N GLY A 80 15.51 -1.85 -18.58
CA GLY A 80 16.48 -2.28 -19.59
C GLY A 80 17.86 -2.43 -18.97
N VAL A 81 18.35 -3.67 -18.92
CA VAL A 81 19.74 -3.98 -18.56
C VAL A 81 20.63 -3.64 -19.75
N GLU A 82 21.38 -2.53 -19.69
CA GLU A 82 22.41 -2.19 -20.68
C GLU A 82 23.71 -2.97 -20.38
N GLY A 83 23.95 -4.03 -21.16
CA GLY A 83 25.21 -4.75 -21.25
C GLY A 83 25.92 -4.42 -22.56
N ASN A 84 27.10 -3.81 -22.45
CA ASN A 84 27.97 -3.33 -23.53
C ASN A 84 28.57 -4.47 -24.41
N GLY A 85 28.64 -4.27 -25.72
CA GLY A 85 29.27 -5.19 -26.67
C GLY A 85 29.40 -4.65 -28.10
N SER A 86 30.57 -4.07 -28.40
CA SER A 86 31.11 -3.58 -29.68
C SER A 86 30.98 -4.53 -30.89
N GLY A 87 30.79 -3.99 -32.11
CA GLY A 87 31.08 -4.71 -33.36
C GLY A 87 30.45 -4.12 -34.63
N ALA A 88 31.28 -3.66 -35.55
CA ALA A 88 30.95 -2.94 -36.79
C ALA A 88 30.28 -3.77 -37.92
N ALA A 89 29.70 -3.01 -38.88
CA ALA A 89 29.77 -3.20 -40.35
C ALA A 89 28.54 -3.76 -41.13
N THR A 90 27.95 -2.86 -41.96
CA THR A 90 27.69 -2.99 -43.42
C THR A 90 26.30 -3.36 -44.02
N ALA A 91 25.90 -2.51 -44.99
CA ALA A 91 25.15 -2.71 -46.26
C ALA A 91 23.61 -2.48 -46.39
N GLN A 92 23.30 -1.39 -47.12
CA GLN A 92 22.45 -1.21 -48.32
C GLN A 92 21.28 -2.19 -48.66
N ASN A 93 20.08 -1.61 -48.85
CA ASN A 93 19.23 -1.61 -50.08
C ASN A 93 18.01 -0.70 -49.80
N GLY A 94 17.50 0.23 -50.59
CA GLY A 94 17.31 0.26 -52.04
C GLY A 94 15.96 -0.38 -52.41
N THR A 95 14.88 0.41 -52.57
CA THR A 95 13.87 0.33 -53.67
C THR A 95 12.75 1.37 -53.48
N LYS A 96 12.50 2.10 -54.57
CA LYS A 96 11.47 3.11 -54.86
C LYS A 96 10.26 2.43 -55.50
N ALA A 97 9.03 2.85 -55.16
CA ALA A 97 7.91 3.14 -56.08
C ALA A 97 6.57 3.17 -55.31
N GLU A 98 5.94 4.34 -55.23
CA GLU A 98 4.67 4.63 -55.91
C GLU A 98 4.55 6.16 -56.08
#